data_AF-A0A352UW86-F1
#
_entry.id   AF-A0A352UW86-F1
#
_cell.length_a   1.000
_cell.length_b   1.000
_cell.length_c   1.000
_cell.angle_alpha   90.00
_cell.angle_beta   90.00
_cell.angle_gamma   90.00
#
_symmetry.space_group_name_H-M   'P 1'
#
loop_
_entity.id
_entity.type
_entity.pdbx_description
1 polymer ?
#
loop_
_entity_poly.entity_id
_entity_poly.type
_entity_poly.pdbx_seq_one_letter_code
_entity_poly.pdbx_strand_id
1 'polypeptide(L)'
;TILEDVADNLFNTDPYYQQGGDMVRVGGLAYAIDVSKPIGERISALALADTGEAVDAAKSYTVAGWASVNEGTEGPQIWDVLEAHIRKIGTVRLEPNTSVTVTGI
;
A
#
# COMPACT_ATOMS: atom_id res chain seq x y z
N THR A 1 4.60 -8.55 6.29
CA THR A 1 4.40 -7.99 7.64
C THR A 1 3.69 -6.66 7.58
N ILE A 2 4.26 -5.58 7.01
CA ILE A 2 3.60 -4.24 7.02
C ILE A 2 2.12 -4.22 6.58
N LEU A 3 1.79 -4.80 5.41
CA LEU A 3 0.39 -4.81 4.94
C LEU A 3 -0.55 -5.63 5.84
N GLU A 4 -0.05 -6.72 6.42
CA GLU A 4 -0.80 -7.54 7.37
C GLU A 4 -1.00 -6.81 8.70
N ASP A 5 0.02 -6.08 9.18
CA ASP A 5 -0.06 -5.34 10.44
C ASP A 5 -1.08 -4.18 10.32
N VAL A 6 -1.10 -3.49 9.17
CA VAL A 6 -2.12 -2.47 8.88
C VAL A 6 -3.50 -3.12 8.75
N ALA A 7 -3.62 -4.24 8.02
CA ALA A 7 -4.89 -4.94 7.88
C ALA A 7 -5.41 -5.44 9.23
N ASP A 8 -4.55 -5.92 10.11
CA ASP A 8 -4.97 -6.35 11.44
C ASP A 8 -5.42 -5.18 12.30
N ASN A 9 -4.79 -4.02 12.19
CA ASN A 9 -5.28 -2.84 12.87
C ASN A 9 -6.72 -2.48 12.48
N LEU A 10 -7.12 -2.70 11.22
CA LEU A 10 -8.45 -2.33 10.74
C LEU A 10 -9.47 -3.44 10.94
N PHE A 11 -9.07 -4.69 10.71
CA PHE A 11 -9.94 -5.86 10.66
C PHE A 11 -9.72 -6.79 11.85
N ASN A 12 -9.16 -6.27 12.95
CA ASN A 12 -9.08 -7.02 14.20
C ASN A 12 -10.49 -7.43 14.62
N THR A 13 -10.66 -8.68 15.03
CA THR A 13 -11.96 -9.18 15.52
C THR A 13 -12.37 -8.53 16.84
N ASP A 14 -11.40 -8.04 17.61
CA ASP A 14 -11.64 -7.28 18.83
C ASP A 14 -11.61 -5.76 18.50
N PRO A 15 -12.76 -5.07 18.60
CA PRO A 15 -12.85 -3.64 18.30
C PRO A 15 -11.95 -2.76 19.17
N TYR A 16 -11.51 -3.22 20.34
CA TYR A 16 -10.59 -2.46 21.19
C TYR A 16 -9.25 -2.19 20.49
N TYR A 17 -8.82 -3.11 19.62
CA TYR A 17 -7.57 -2.99 18.86
C TYR A 17 -7.71 -2.23 17.53
N GLN A 18 -8.94 -1.83 17.17
CA GLN A 18 -9.18 -1.03 15.98
C GLN A 18 -8.85 0.44 16.24
N GLN A 19 -7.77 0.93 15.65
CA GLN A 19 -7.32 2.32 15.84
C GLN A 19 -7.98 3.30 14.85
N GLY A 20 -8.76 2.78 13.90
CA GLY A 20 -9.40 3.54 12.82
C GLY A 20 -8.46 3.83 11.64
N GLY A 21 -8.92 4.66 10.72
CA GLY A 21 -8.21 4.95 9.46
C GLY A 21 -8.55 3.98 8.34
N ASP A 22 -7.65 3.89 7.35
CA ASP A 22 -7.79 3.10 6.13
C ASP A 22 -6.53 2.25 5.90
N MET A 23 -6.63 1.22 5.06
CA MET A 23 -5.46 0.55 4.49
C MET A 23 -4.51 1.55 3.80
N VAL A 24 -3.20 1.30 3.92
CA VAL A 24 -2.18 2.05 3.18
C VAL A 24 -2.35 1.81 1.69
N ARG A 25 -2.36 2.90 0.92
CA ARG A 25 -2.42 2.86 -0.55
C ARG A 25 -1.01 2.71 -1.09
N VAL A 26 -0.76 1.63 -1.82
CA VAL A 26 0.56 1.29 -2.38
C VAL A 26 0.50 1.35 -3.90
N GLY A 27 1.37 2.16 -4.51
CA GLY A 27 1.60 2.17 -5.95
C GLY A 27 2.68 1.17 -6.35
N GLY A 28 2.59 0.61 -7.55
CA GLY A 28 3.58 -0.35 -8.07
C GLY A 28 3.43 -1.79 -7.55
N LEU A 29 2.43 -2.04 -6.70
CA LEU A 29 2.14 -3.35 -6.14
C LEU A 29 0.67 -3.73 -6.40
N ALA A 30 0.44 -4.98 -6.77
CA ALA A 30 -0.86 -5.61 -6.81
C ALA A 30 -0.96 -6.71 -5.75
N TYR A 31 -2.13 -6.88 -5.14
CA TYR A 31 -2.38 -7.91 -4.13
C TYR A 31 -3.88 -8.23 -3.99
N ALA A 32 -4.17 -9.38 -3.39
CA ALA A 32 -5.50 -9.74 -2.93
C ALA A 32 -5.55 -9.66 -1.39
N ILE A 33 -6.69 -9.20 -0.87
CA ILE A 33 -7.00 -9.17 0.56
C ILE A 33 -8.33 -9.87 0.83
N ASP A 34 -8.31 -10.81 1.79
CA ASP A 34 -9.51 -11.41 2.38
C ASP A 34 -9.62 -10.92 3.82
N VAL A 35 -10.56 -10.00 4.07
CA VAL A 35 -10.68 -9.33 5.38
C VAL A 35 -11.30 -10.22 6.45
N SER A 36 -11.88 -11.36 6.06
CA SER A 36 -12.48 -12.33 6.98
C SER A 36 -11.45 -13.25 7.65
N LYS A 37 -10.23 -13.31 7.09
CA LYS A 37 -9.16 -14.19 7.56
C LYS A 37 -8.44 -13.64 8.79
N PRO A 38 -7.81 -14.51 9.60
CA PRO A 38 -6.95 -14.07 10.69
C PRO A 38 -5.70 -13.36 10.18
N ILE A 39 -5.06 -12.58 11.05
CA ILE A 39 -3.76 -11.95 10.79
C ILE A 39 -2.74 -12.95 10.28
N GLY A 40 -1.99 -12.54 9.26
CA GLY A 40 -0.97 -13.36 8.61
C GLY A 40 -1.50 -14.20 7.44
N GLU A 41 -2.81 -14.23 7.22
CA GLU A 41 -3.45 -14.97 6.12
C GLU A 41 -4.34 -14.09 5.22
N ARG A 42 -4.46 -12.78 5.51
CA ARG A 42 -5.34 -11.87 4.78
C ARG A 42 -4.77 -11.51 3.41
N ILE A 43 -3.47 -11.24 3.32
CA ILE A 43 -2.79 -10.73 2.13
C ILE A 43 -2.23 -11.89 1.30
N SER A 44 -2.54 -11.89 0.01
CA SER A 44 -2.07 -12.90 -0.94
C SER A 44 -1.82 -12.31 -2.33
N ALA A 45 -1.28 -13.12 -3.25
CA ALA A 45 -1.04 -12.76 -4.65
C ALA A 45 -0.25 -11.45 -4.84
N LEU A 46 0.76 -11.21 -4.00
CA LEU A 46 1.64 -10.05 -4.09
C LEU A 46 2.45 -10.10 -5.39
N ALA A 47 2.28 -9.09 -6.23
CA ALA A 47 2.97 -8.96 -7.52
C ALA A 47 3.34 -7.50 -7.82
N LEU A 48 4.39 -7.30 -8.61
CA LEU A 48 4.71 -6.00 -9.18
C LEU A 48 3.61 -5.60 -10.18
N ALA A 49 3.05 -4.40 -10.04
CA ALA A 49 1.86 -4.02 -10.80
C ALA A 49 2.14 -3.76 -12.29
N ASP A 50 3.38 -3.43 -12.65
CA ASP A 50 3.80 -3.14 -14.01
C ASP A 50 4.14 -4.40 -14.83
N THR A 51 4.71 -5.41 -14.18
CA THR A 51 5.14 -6.67 -14.83
C THR A 51 4.24 -7.86 -14.54
N GLY A 52 3.49 -7.84 -13.43
CA GLY A 52 2.78 -9.00 -12.90
C GLY A 52 3.69 -10.05 -12.26
N GLU A 53 5.00 -9.81 -12.15
CA GLU A 53 5.93 -10.73 -11.50
C GLU A 53 5.59 -10.85 -10.01
N ALA A 54 5.52 -12.08 -9.49
CA ALA A 54 5.33 -12.31 -8.07
C ALA A 54 6.47 -11.69 -7.26
N VAL A 55 6.14 -11.06 -6.14
CA VAL A 55 7.16 -10.54 -5.21
C VAL A 55 7.95 -11.71 -4.64
N ASP A 56 9.27 -11.63 -4.73
CA ASP A 56 10.20 -12.62 -4.21
C ASP A 56 10.70 -12.18 -2.82
N ALA A 57 10.44 -13.01 -1.81
CA ALA A 57 10.84 -12.72 -0.43
C ALA A 57 12.37 -12.63 -0.23
N ALA A 58 13.17 -13.17 -1.15
CA ALA A 58 14.62 -13.09 -1.10
C ALA A 58 15.20 -11.84 -1.79
N LYS A 59 14.37 -11.06 -2.51
CA LYS A 59 14.80 -9.84 -3.21
C LYS A 59 14.59 -8.59 -2.35
N SER A 60 15.43 -7.59 -2.60
CA SER A 60 15.24 -6.25 -2.05
C SER A 60 14.51 -5.36 -3.05
N TYR A 61 13.55 -4.59 -2.55
CA TYR A 61 12.76 -3.65 -3.34
C TYR A 61 12.95 -2.24 -2.77
N THR A 62 13.06 -1.24 -3.63
CA THR A 62 13.06 0.16 -3.22
C THR A 62 11.64 0.61 -2.99
N VAL A 63 11.36 1.11 -1.78
CA VAL A 63 10.04 1.64 -1.41
C VAL A 63 10.20 3.12 -1.08
N ALA A 64 9.33 3.95 -1.65
CA ALA A 64 9.21 5.36 -1.31
C ALA A 64 7.87 5.58 -0.61
N GLY A 65 7.86 6.45 0.41
CA GLY A 65 6.67 6.81 1.16
C GLY A 65 6.72 8.27 1.59
N TRP A 66 5.54 8.82 1.87
CA TRP A 66 5.37 10.14 2.47
C TRP A 66 4.58 9.98 3.78
N ALA A 67 4.72 10.95 4.68
CA ALA A 67 4.15 10.91 6.03
C ALA A 67 4.64 9.69 6.84
N SER A 68 5.93 9.37 6.69
CA SER A 68 6.59 8.33 7.48
C SER A 68 6.51 8.64 8.96
N VAL A 69 6.14 7.64 9.76
CA VAL A 69 6.23 7.69 11.22
C VAL A 69 7.64 7.32 11.72
N ASN A 70 8.55 6.92 10.83
CA ASN A 70 9.92 6.62 11.19
C ASN A 70 10.69 7.92 11.47
N GLU A 71 11.29 7.98 12.66
CA GLU A 71 12.15 9.10 13.06
C GLU A 71 13.31 9.30 12.07
N GLY A 72 13.67 10.56 11.83
CA GLY A 72 14.80 10.90 10.94
C GLY A 72 14.56 10.61 9.46
N THR A 73 13.31 10.38 9.02
CA THR A 73 13.00 10.31 7.58
C THR A 73 13.22 11.70 6.96
N GLU A 74 14.19 11.80 6.07
CA GLU A 74 14.49 13.02 5.30
C GLU A 74 13.92 12.94 3.88
N GLY A 75 13.59 14.10 3.31
CA GLY A 75 13.11 14.20 1.94
C GLY A 75 12.58 15.58 1.61
N PRO A 76 12.40 15.91 0.31
CA PRO A 76 11.69 17.12 -0.09
C PRO A 76 10.24 17.05 0.38
N GLN A 77 9.58 18.20 0.47
CA GLN A 77 8.16 18.23 0.74
C GLN A 77 7.40 17.56 -0.41
N ILE A 78 6.39 16.75 -0.08
CA ILE A 78 5.65 15.99 -1.11
C ILE A 78 4.97 16.90 -2.13
N TRP A 79 4.50 18.07 -1.71
CA TRP A 79 3.89 19.04 -2.62
C TRP A 79 4.89 19.58 -3.64
N ASP A 80 6.15 19.81 -3.26
CA ASP A 80 7.19 20.23 -4.21
C ASP A 80 7.44 19.14 -5.28
N VAL A 81 7.46 17.87 -4.87
CA VAL A 81 7.60 16.72 -5.76
C VAL A 81 6.42 16.62 -6.72
N LEU A 82 5.20 16.72 -6.20
CA LEU A 82 3.97 16.65 -6.99
C LEU A 82 3.86 17.83 -7.97
N GLU A 83 4.11 19.07 -7.52
CA GLU A 83 4.07 20.26 -8.36
C GLU A 83 5.07 20.16 -9.52
N ALA A 84 6.31 19.77 -9.24
CA ALA A 84 7.33 19.59 -10.27
C ALA A 84 6.93 18.51 -11.28
N HIS A 85 6.35 17.39 -10.81
CA HIS A 85 5.86 16.32 -11.68
C HIS A 85 4.71 16.79 -12.58
N ILE A 86 3.69 17.42 -12.00
CA ILE A 86 2.51 17.91 -12.73
C ILE A 86 2.90 18.98 -13.76
N ARG A 87 3.78 19.92 -13.40
CA ARG A 87 4.30 20.92 -14.36
C ARG A 87 4.98 20.27 -15.57
N LYS A 88 5.70 19.15 -15.35
CA LYS A 88 6.40 18.42 -16.41
C LYS A 88 5.44 17.68 -17.35
N ILE A 89 4.38 17.05 -16.83
CA ILE A 89 3.45 16.24 -17.63
C ILE A 89 2.24 17.04 -18.16
N GLY A 90 1.97 18.22 -17.57
CA GLY A 90 0.86 19.10 -17.93
C GLY A 90 -0.48 18.58 -17.44
N THR A 91 -1.08 17.62 -18.16
CA THR A 91 -2.39 17.07 -17.84
C THR A 91 -2.27 15.68 -17.24
N VAL A 92 -2.83 15.50 -16.05
CA VAL A 92 -2.93 14.19 -15.39
C VAL A 92 -4.07 13.40 -16.04
N ARG A 93 -3.78 12.17 -16.48
CA ARG A 93 -4.77 11.19 -16.93
C ARG A 93 -4.58 9.93 -16.10
N LEU A 94 -5.65 9.44 -15.49
CA LEU A 94 -5.62 8.25 -14.63
C LEU A 94 -6.67 7.26 -15.11
N GLU A 95 -6.26 6.00 -15.18
CA GLU A 95 -7.18 4.88 -15.30
C GLU A 95 -7.61 4.40 -13.90
N PRO A 96 -8.78 3.76 -13.77
CA PRO A 96 -9.19 3.14 -12.52
C PRO A 96 -8.13 2.16 -12.00
N ASN A 97 -7.80 2.26 -10.72
CA ASN A 97 -6.87 1.32 -10.09
C ASN A 97 -7.57 -0.03 -9.89
N THR A 98 -6.97 -1.08 -10.45
CA THR A 98 -7.44 -2.48 -10.33
C THR A 98 -6.42 -3.38 -9.62
N SER A 99 -5.43 -2.79 -8.94
CA SER A 99 -4.32 -3.53 -8.33
C SER A 99 -4.70 -4.27 -7.04
N VAL A 100 -5.88 -4.01 -6.47
CA VAL A 100 -6.33 -4.64 -5.22
C VAL A 100 -7.63 -5.40 -5.44
N THR A 101 -7.61 -6.70 -5.15
CA THR A 101 -8.82 -7.55 -5.10
C THR A 101 -9.26 -7.71 -3.65
N VAL A 102 -10.51 -7.41 -3.33
CA VAL A 102 -11.06 -7.50 -1.97
C VAL A 102 -12.11 -8.60 -1.92
N THR A 103 -12.03 -9.45 -0.89
CA THR A 103 -12.97 -10.54 -0.60
C THR A 103 -13.24 -10.63 0.91
N GLY A 104 -14.18 -11.48 1.32
CA GLY A 104 -14.52 -11.65 2.75
C GLY A 104 -15.45 -10.57 3.32
N ILE A 105 -16.21 -9.91 2.46
CA ILE A 105 -17.30 -8.96 2.78
C ILE A 105 -18.63 -9.68 3.01
#